data_AF-A0A7C5HJR6-F1
#
_entry.id   AF-A0A7C5HJR6-F1
#
_cell.length_a   1.000
_cell.length_b   1.000
_cell.length_c   1.000
_cell.angle_alpha   90.00
_cell.angle_beta   90.00
_cell.angle_gamma   90.00
#
_symmetry.space_group_name_H-M   'P 1'
#
loop_
_entity.id
_entity.type
_entity.pdbx_description
1 polymer ?
#
loop_
_entity_poly.entity_id
_entity_poly.type
_entity_poly.pdbx_seq_one_letter_code
_entity_poly.pdbx_strand_id
1 'polypeptide(L)'
;MGFIMIIISGILLILGITIGIQNGNTIVDFNLLKWHYSNVPLTLLLIEAVAVGIVITVIVAGINEIRLRGRLWNLQKENKKLLDELKALKNIPFAEESEESEGIA
;
A
#
# COMPACT_ATOMS: atom_id res chain seq x y z
N MET A 1 2.92 12.47 -1.46
CA MET A 1 2.10 11.55 -2.28
C MET A 1 0.62 11.61 -1.88
N GLY A 2 0.24 11.26 -0.63
CA GLY A 2 -1.18 11.15 -0.22
C GLY A 2 -2.01 12.44 -0.39
N PHE A 3 -1.47 13.60 0.00
CA PHE A 3 -2.20 14.88 -0.11
C PHE A 3 -2.55 15.26 -1.56
N ILE A 4 -1.61 15.10 -2.49
CA ILE A 4 -1.86 15.37 -3.92
C ILE A 4 -2.90 14.40 -4.48
N MET A 5 -2.85 13.12 -4.10
CA MET A 5 -3.86 12.14 -4.51
C MET A 5 -5.27 12.49 -3.99
N ILE A 6 -5.37 13.00 -2.76
CA ILE A 6 -6.65 13.44 -2.20
C ILE A 6 -7.21 14.62 -3.01
N ILE A 7 -6.37 15.60 -3.36
CA ILE A 7 -6.79 16.75 -4.18
C ILE A 7 -7.27 16.28 -5.56
N ILE A 8 -6.49 15.43 -6.24
CA ILE A 8 -6.85 14.92 -7.56
C ILE A 8 -8.16 14.12 -7.50
N SER A 9 -8.31 13.25 -6.50
CA SER A 9 -9.54 12.48 -6.29
C SER A 9 -10.74 13.38 -6.01
N GLY A 10 -10.56 14.44 -5.23
CA GLY A 10 -11.61 15.43 -4.94
C GLY A 10 -12.05 16.18 -6.18
N ILE A 11 -11.10 16.62 -7.01
CA ILE A 11 -11.38 17.28 -8.30
C ILE A 11 -12.17 16.34 -9.21
N LEU A 12 -11.73 15.08 -9.36
CA LEU A 12 -12.42 14.08 -10.18
C LEU A 12 -13.85 13.82 -9.70
N LEU A 13 -14.06 13.74 -8.38
CA LEU A 13 -15.39 13.55 -7.79
C LEU A 13 -16.32 14.72 -8.11
N ILE A 14 -15.85 15.95 -7.89
CA ILE A 14 -16.64 17.16 -8.19
C ILE A 14 -17.00 17.22 -9.67
N LEU A 15 -16.04 16.92 -10.55
CA LEU A 15 -16.22 16.94 -11.99
C LEU A 15 -17.23 15.87 -12.44
N GLY A 16 -17.11 14.64 -11.91
CA GLY A 16 -18.04 13.55 -12.16
C GLY A 16 -19.47 13.87 -11.71
N ILE A 17 -19.64 14.44 -10.50
CA ILE A 17 -20.96 14.87 -9.99
C ILE A 17 -21.53 15.98 -10.88
N THR A 18 -20.71 16.96 -11.24
CA THR A 18 -21.14 18.10 -12.07
C THR A 18 -21.65 17.63 -13.43
N ILE A 19 -20.90 16.75 -14.10
CA ILE A 19 -21.31 16.16 -15.38
C ILE A 19 -22.59 15.33 -15.20
N GLY A 20 -22.66 14.50 -14.15
CA GLY A 20 -23.79 13.64 -13.87
C GLY A 20 -25.09 14.40 -13.62
N ILE A 21 -25.03 15.55 -12.93
CA ILE A 21 -26.18 16.43 -12.70
C ILE A 21 -26.59 17.13 -14.00
N GLN A 22 -25.63 17.72 -14.72
CA GLN A 22 -25.91 18.43 -15.97
C GLN A 22 -26.52 17.53 -17.05
N ASN A 23 -26.22 16.22 -17.00
CA ASN A 23 -26.67 15.23 -17.97
C ASN A 23 -27.67 14.22 -17.37
N GLY A 24 -28.42 14.60 -16.33
CA GLY A 24 -29.29 13.69 -15.58
C GLY A 24 -30.32 12.91 -16.40
N ASN A 25 -30.76 13.46 -17.54
CA ASN A 25 -31.72 12.82 -18.44
C ASN A 25 -31.08 12.30 -19.74
N THR A 26 -29.74 12.36 -19.85
CA THR A 26 -29.03 11.93 -21.05
C THR A 26 -28.98 10.42 -21.10
N ILE A 27 -29.43 9.87 -22.22
CA ILE A 27 -29.40 8.45 -22.53
C ILE A 27 -28.33 8.22 -23.60
N VAL A 28 -27.51 7.18 -23.42
CA VAL A 28 -26.41 6.87 -24.33
C VAL A 28 -26.38 5.38 -24.67
N ASP A 29 -25.82 5.08 -25.83
CA ASP A 29 -25.39 3.74 -26.17
C ASP A 29 -23.93 3.56 -25.75
N PHE A 30 -23.64 2.45 -25.08
CA PHE A 30 -22.34 2.18 -24.46
C PHE A 30 -21.82 0.81 -24.89
N ASN A 31 -20.54 0.76 -25.24
CA ASN A 31 -19.86 -0.47 -25.60
C ASN A 31 -18.82 -0.81 -24.54
N LEU A 32 -18.95 -1.97 -23.91
CA LEU A 32 -17.97 -2.51 -22.98
C LEU A 32 -17.38 -3.80 -23.53
N LEU A 33 -16.12 -3.74 -23.97
CA LEU A 33 -15.41 -4.87 -24.57
C LEU A 33 -16.16 -5.43 -25.79
N LYS A 34 -16.91 -6.53 -25.60
CA LYS A 34 -17.72 -7.19 -26.65
C LYS A 34 -19.21 -6.97 -26.47
N TRP A 35 -19.62 -6.26 -25.42
CA TRP A 35 -21.01 -6.08 -25.04
C TRP A 35 -21.48 -4.69 -25.46
N HIS A 36 -22.65 -4.64 -26.08
CA HIS A 36 -23.33 -3.42 -26.47
C HIS A 36 -24.56 -3.23 -25.59
N TYR A 37 -24.64 -2.07 -24.96
CA TYR A 37 -25.76 -1.66 -24.14
C TYR A 37 -26.40 -0.44 -24.77
N SER A 38 -27.68 -0.51 -25.07
CA SER A 38 -28.43 0.60 -25.63
C SER A 38 -29.34 1.22 -24.58
N ASN A 39 -29.66 2.50 -24.76
CA ASN A 39 -30.57 3.24 -23.89
C ASN A 39 -30.18 3.27 -22.39
N VAL A 40 -28.89 3.45 -22.10
CA VAL A 40 -28.40 3.50 -20.72
C VAL A 40 -28.38 4.96 -20.22
N PRO A 41 -28.94 5.26 -19.03
CA PRO A 41 -28.78 6.57 -18.40
C PRO A 41 -27.30 6.88 -18.15
N LEU A 42 -26.80 8.00 -18.69
CA LEU A 42 -25.39 8.39 -18.55
C LEU A 42 -24.97 8.52 -17.09
N THR A 43 -25.84 9.05 -16.24
CA THR A 43 -25.57 9.22 -14.81
C THR A 43 -25.34 7.87 -14.11
N LEU A 44 -26.10 6.84 -14.47
CA LEU A 44 -25.92 5.50 -13.93
C LEU A 44 -24.59 4.91 -14.38
N LEU A 45 -24.26 5.04 -15.67
CA LEU A 45 -22.98 4.59 -16.24
C LEU A 45 -21.79 5.26 -15.55
N LEU A 46 -21.87 6.56 -15.28
CA LEU A 46 -20.82 7.30 -14.56
C LEU A 46 -20.64 6.81 -13.11
N ILE A 47 -21.75 6.56 -12.40
CA ILE A 47 -21.70 6.03 -11.03
C ILE A 47 -21.05 4.65 -11.01
N GLU A 48 -21.44 3.76 -11.92
CA GLU A 48 -20.88 2.41 -12.02
C GLU A 48 -19.39 2.44 -12.36
N ALA A 49 -18.97 3.31 -13.30
CA ALA A 49 -17.56 3.47 -13.66
C ALA A 49 -16.70 3.92 -12.47
N VAL A 50 -17.20 4.88 -11.67
CA VAL A 50 -16.52 5.32 -10.44
C VAL A 50 -16.47 4.18 -9.42
N ALA A 51 -17.56 3.46 -9.20
CA ALA A 51 -17.62 2.34 -8.26
C ALA A 51 -16.61 1.24 -8.64
N VAL A 52 -16.53 0.87 -9.92
CA VAL A 52 -15.54 -0.10 -10.41
C VAL A 52 -14.11 0.40 -10.17
N GLY A 53 -13.83 1.68 -10.46
CA GLY A 53 -12.54 2.29 -10.18
C GLY A 53 -12.15 2.22 -8.69
N ILE A 54 -13.09 2.47 -7.79
CA ILE A 54 -12.89 2.35 -6.33
C ILE A 54 -12.57 0.89 -5.96
N VAL A 55 -13.35 -0.07 -6.45
CA VAL A 55 -13.13 -1.51 -6.16
C VAL A 55 -11.73 -1.95 -6.60
N ILE A 56 -11.32 -1.61 -7.82
CA ILE A 56 -9.99 -1.93 -8.35
C ILE A 56 -8.91 -1.30 -7.46
N THR A 57 -9.08 -0.03 -7.09
CA THR A 57 -8.12 0.69 -6.24
C THR A 57 -7.97 0.03 -4.87
N VAL A 58 -9.07 -0.37 -4.24
CA VAL A 58 -9.07 -1.06 -2.95
C VAL A 58 -8.34 -2.40 -3.04
N ILE A 59 -8.56 -3.18 -4.10
CA ILE A 59 -7.86 -4.45 -4.32
C ILE A 59 -6.36 -4.22 -4.44
N VAL A 60 -5.93 -3.28 -5.28
CA VAL A 60 -4.51 -2.96 -5.47
C VAL A 60 -3.87 -2.45 -4.18
N ALA A 61 -4.55 -1.57 -3.45
CA ALA A 61 -4.09 -1.06 -2.17
C ALA A 61 -3.94 -2.19 -1.13
N GLY A 62 -4.91 -3.10 -1.06
CA GLY A 62 -4.87 -4.26 -0.18
C GLY A 62 -3.67 -5.18 -0.46
N ILE A 63 -3.42 -5.48 -1.74
CA ILE A 63 -2.25 -6.29 -2.14
C ILE A 63 -0.95 -5.60 -1.73
N ASN A 64 -0.84 -4.29 -1.97
CA ASN A 64 0.35 -3.53 -1.59
C ASN A 64 0.56 -3.50 -0.07
N GLU A 65 -0.50 -3.29 0.70
CA GLU A 65 -0.45 -3.29 2.17
C GLU A 65 0.06 -4.63 2.72
N ILE A 66 -0.44 -5.75 2.20
CA ILE A 66 0.04 -7.09 2.58
C ILE A 66 1.54 -7.24 2.29
N ARG A 67 2.00 -6.81 1.11
CA ARG A 67 3.42 -6.87 0.73
C ARG A 67 4.28 -5.98 1.63
N LEU A 68 3.82 -4.78 1.96
CA LEU A 68 4.53 -3.88 2.87
C LEU A 68 4.65 -4.49 4.27
N ARG A 69 3.58 -5.05 4.82
CA ARG A 69 3.61 -5.71 6.13
C ARG A 69 4.57 -6.90 6.16
N GLY A 70 4.58 -7.72 5.11
CA GLY A 70 5.53 -8.82 4.99
C GLY A 70 6.98 -8.35 4.97
N ARG A 71 7.28 -7.28 4.22
CA ARG A 71 8.63 -6.66 4.22
C ARG A 71 8.99 -6.10 5.59
N LEU A 72 8.06 -5.42 6.25
CA LEU A 72 8.27 -4.85 7.58
C LEU A 72 8.66 -5.93 8.60
N TRP A 73 7.93 -7.05 8.60
CA TRP A 73 8.21 -8.18 9.49
C TRP A 73 9.59 -8.81 9.24
N ASN A 74 9.94 -9.00 7.97
CA ASN A 74 11.26 -9.53 7.60
C ASN A 74 12.39 -8.56 8.04
N LEU A 75 12.22 -7.26 7.79
CA LEU A 75 13.18 -6.24 8.21
C LEU A 75 13.34 -6.18 9.73
N GLN A 76 12.25 -6.29 10.50
CA GLN A 76 12.31 -6.34 11.95
C GLN A 76 13.05 -7.58 12.47
N LYS A 77 12.80 -8.75 11.85
CA LYS A 77 13.49 -10.00 12.21
C LYS A 77 14.99 -9.92 11.93
N GLU A 78 15.37 -9.37 10.78
CA GLU A 78 16.77 -9.17 10.42
C GLU A 78 17.45 -8.16 11.34
N ASN A 79 16.80 -7.03 11.64
CA ASN A 79 17.31 -6.04 12.57
C ASN A 79 17.57 -6.62 13.97
N LYS A 80 16.64 -7.44 14.49
CA LYS A 80 16.81 -8.14 15.76
C LYS A 80 18.00 -9.11 15.71
N LYS A 81 18.12 -9.90 14.64
CA LYS A 81 19.24 -10.84 14.47
C LYS A 81 20.59 -10.11 14.47
N LEU A 82 20.70 -9.02 13.71
CA LEU A 82 21.92 -8.21 13.66
C LEU A 82 22.27 -7.59 15.02
N LEU A 83 21.26 -7.16 15.79
CA LEU A 83 21.46 -6.67 17.16
C LEU A 83 21.95 -7.77 18.11
N ASP A 84 21.44 -8.99 17.98
CA ASP A 84 21.86 -10.13 18.80
C ASP A 84 23.30 -10.56 18.44
N GLU A 85 23.68 -10.54 17.15
CA GLU A 85 25.06 -10.77 16.70
C GLU A 85 26.02 -9.69 17.22
N LEU A 86 25.64 -8.42 17.14
CA LEU A 86 26.43 -7.32 17.69
C LEU A 86 26.66 -7.48 19.20
N LYS A 87 25.64 -7.88 19.95
CA LYS A 87 25.76 -8.15 21.39
C LYS A 87 26.68 -9.34 21.67
N ALA A 88 26.58 -10.42 20.89
CA ALA A 88 27.46 -11.58 21.04
C ALA A 88 28.93 -11.20 20.79
N LEU A 89 29.20 -10.39 19.77
CA LEU A 89 30.54 -9.86 19.48
C LEU A 89 31.06 -8.94 20.59
N LYS A 90 30.19 -8.13 21.20
CA LYS A 90 30.57 -7.27 22.33
C LYS A 90 30.84 -8.04 23.63
N ASN A 91 30.20 -9.20 23.78
CA ASN A 91 30.34 -10.06 24.96
C ASN A 91 31.41 -11.14 24.79
N ILE A 92 32.25 -11.07 23.75
CA ILE A 92 33.46 -11.89 23.70
C ILE A 92 34.30 -11.43 24.91
N PRO A 93 34.48 -12.28 25.93
CA PRO A 93 35.40 -11.95 26.99
C PRO A 93 36.75 -11.82 26.32
N PHE A 94 37.37 -10.65 26.42
CA PHE A 94 38.80 -10.57 26.21
C PHE A 94 39.39 -11.61 27.15
N ALA A 95 39.91 -12.70 26.59
CA ALA A 95 40.87 -13.53 27.26
C ALA A 95 42.13 -12.66 27.39
N GLU A 96 42.04 -11.64 28.26
CA GLU A 96 43.22 -11.03 28.85
C GLU A 96 43.78 -12.13 29.75
N GLU A 97 44.89 -12.65 29.26
CA GLU A 97 45.66 -13.74 29.80
C GLU A 97 45.77 -13.62 31.33
N SER A 98 45.20 -14.62 31.98
CA SER A 98 45.60 -15.05 33.30
C SER A 98 47.07 -15.50 33.26
N GLU A 99 47.99 -14.56 33.40
CA GLU A 99 49.37 -14.83 33.87
C GLU A 99 49.60 -14.08 35.20
N GLU A 100 48.76 -14.37 36.19
CA GLU A 100 49.02 -13.92 37.55
C GLU A 100 48.56 -14.99 38.54
N SER A 101 49.25 -16.15 38.55
CA SER A 101 49.47 -16.97 39.75
C SER A 101 50.07 -18.35 39.40
N GLU A 102 51.40 -18.48 39.49
CA GLU A 102 52.15 -19.67 39.90
C GLU A 102 53.65 -19.27 39.81
N GLY A 103 54.46 -19.17 40.87
CA GLY A 103 54.34 -19.72 42.20
C GLY A 103 55.15 -18.95 43.24
N ILE A 104 54.67 -19.10 44.48
CA ILE A 104 55.34 -18.84 45.74
C ILE A 104 56.32 -19.99 45.97
N ALA A 105 57.61 -19.70 46.18
CA ALA A 105 58.52 -20.29 47.17
C ALA A 105 59.99 -19.91 46.86
#